data_AF-A0A3A8YXF1-F1
#
_entry.id   AF-A0A3A8YXF1-F1
#
_cell.length_a   1.000
_cell.length_b   1.000
_cell.length_c   1.000
_cell.angle_alpha   90.00
_cell.angle_beta   90.00
_cell.angle_gamma   90.00
#
_symmetry.space_group_name_H-M   'P 1'
#
loop_
_entity.id
_entity.type
_entity.pdbx_description
1 polymer ?
#
loop_
_entity_poly.entity_id
_entity_poly.type
_entity_poly.pdbx_seq_one_letter_code
_entity_poly.pdbx_strand_id
1 'polypeptide(L)'
;MDSITALTGIDYASVLISAFAILLGMKAIISLFEWFVERLGLETKQMRKQREGHELLLQTSQNLAALQEKQMHDMYQSDRRDEEISSDIKKLTRMFVDKEIDDMRWEINHFAAKVSEGKPCNKDSFKHCIHIYEKYEKILEENGLENGEVEISMELINDVYKQKLKEGF
;
A
#
# COMPACT_ATOMS: atom_id res chain seq x y z
N MET A 1 26.64 -36.32 71.89
CA MET A 1 25.35 -36.83 72.42
C MET A 1 24.69 -35.81 73.35
N ASP A 2 25.44 -35.02 74.12
CA ASP A 2 24.87 -34.04 75.07
C ASP A 2 24.20 -32.80 74.45
N SER A 3 24.63 -32.37 73.25
CA SER A 3 24.02 -31.21 72.59
C SER A 3 22.64 -31.50 71.99
N ILE A 4 22.34 -32.77 71.68
CA ILE A 4 21.08 -33.21 71.07
C ILE A 4 19.98 -33.38 72.13
N THR A 5 20.35 -33.77 73.35
CA THR A 5 19.45 -33.82 74.52
C THR A 5 19.00 -32.44 74.99
N ALA A 6 19.82 -31.40 74.79
CA ALA A 6 19.44 -30.02 75.10
C ALA A 6 18.37 -29.46 74.13
N LEU A 7 18.34 -29.94 72.88
CA LEU A 7 17.35 -29.53 71.88
C LEU A 7 15.96 -30.13 72.14
N THR A 8 15.88 -31.33 72.70
CA THR A 8 14.61 -32.04 72.97
C THR A 8 13.88 -31.57 74.23
N GLY A 9 14.52 -30.74 75.07
CA GLY A 9 13.92 -30.12 76.26
C GLY A 9 13.22 -28.79 76.01
N ILE A 10 13.19 -28.30 74.77
CA ILE A 10 12.52 -27.04 74.42
C ILE A 10 11.03 -27.31 74.17
N ASP A 11 10.17 -26.48 74.76
CA ASP A 11 8.74 -26.48 74.45
C ASP A 11 8.50 -25.84 73.07
N TYR A 12 8.51 -26.69 72.05
CA TYR A 12 8.28 -26.29 70.67
C TYR A 12 6.90 -25.64 70.44
N ALA A 13 5.89 -25.95 71.26
CA ALA A 13 4.57 -25.32 71.14
C ALA A 13 4.64 -23.84 71.54
N SER A 14 5.34 -23.53 72.64
CA SER A 14 5.56 -22.14 73.08
C SER A 14 6.40 -21.34 72.06
N VAL A 15 7.43 -21.95 71.48
CA VAL A 15 8.25 -21.30 70.44
C VAL A 15 7.41 -20.99 69.18
N LEU A 16 6.54 -21.90 68.75
CA LEU A 16 5.64 -21.65 67.62
C LEU A 16 4.63 -20.54 67.92
N ILE A 17 3.99 -20.57 69.09
CA ILE A 17 2.99 -19.55 69.48
C ILE A 17 3.63 -18.16 69.54
N SER A 18 4.83 -18.04 70.12
CA SER A 18 5.56 -16.77 70.16
C SER A 18 5.96 -16.28 68.77
N ALA A 19 6.40 -17.17 67.87
CA ALA A 19 6.70 -16.80 66.48
C ALA A 19 5.44 -16.28 65.74
N PHE A 20 4.29 -16.93 65.91
CA PHE A 20 3.03 -16.45 65.36
C PHE A 20 2.58 -15.12 65.98
N ALA A 21 2.77 -14.93 67.29
CA ALA A 21 2.45 -13.68 67.96
C ALA A 21 3.29 -12.51 67.42
N ILE A 22 4.58 -12.73 67.15
CA ILE A 22 5.47 -11.73 66.55
C ILE A 22 5.01 -11.38 65.13
N LEU A 23 4.66 -12.39 64.31
CA LEU A 23 4.18 -12.15 62.95
C LEU A 23 2.85 -11.39 62.92
N LEU A 24 1.92 -11.74 63.81
CA LEU A 24 0.63 -11.03 63.95
C LEU A 24 0.84 -9.59 64.45
N GLY A 25 1.72 -9.39 65.42
CA GLY A 25 2.10 -8.05 65.90
C GLY A 25 2.73 -7.20 64.81
N MET A 26 3.66 -7.77 64.04
CA MET A 26 4.30 -7.07 62.91
C MET A 26 3.27 -6.69 61.84
N LYS A 27 2.35 -7.60 61.50
CA LYS A 27 1.27 -7.33 60.53
C LYS A 27 0.34 -6.22 61.01
N ALA A 28 -0.01 -6.22 62.30
CA ALA A 28 -0.85 -5.18 62.90
C ALA A 28 -0.17 -3.81 62.86
N ILE A 29 1.13 -3.74 63.13
CA ILE A 29 1.91 -2.50 63.06
C ILE A 29 1.95 -1.94 61.63
N ILE A 30 2.19 -2.79 60.63
CA ILE A 30 2.20 -2.36 59.22
C ILE A 30 0.83 -1.81 58.82
N SER A 31 -0.25 -2.51 59.18
CA SER A 31 -1.61 -2.08 58.85
C SER A 31 -2.00 -0.76 59.53
N LEU A 32 -1.61 -0.55 60.79
CA LEU A 32 -1.82 0.72 61.48
C LEU A 32 -1.04 1.87 60.83
N PHE A 33 0.17 1.60 60.34
CA PHE A 33 0.99 2.60 59.65
C PHE A 33 0.42 2.96 58.28
N GLU A 34 -0.04 1.98 57.50
CA GLU A 34 -0.74 2.20 56.23
C GLU A 34 -1.99 3.08 56.43
N TRP A 35 -2.83 2.72 57.40
CA TRP A 35 -4.02 3.51 57.75
C TRP A 35 -3.68 4.95 58.19
N PHE A 36 -2.59 5.13 58.96
CA PHE A 36 -2.16 6.44 59.42
C PHE A 36 -1.67 7.32 58.26
N VAL A 37 -0.91 6.75 57.31
CA VAL A 37 -0.45 7.43 56.10
C VAL A 37 -1.64 7.85 55.21
N GLU A 38 -2.64 6.97 55.06
CA GLU A 38 -3.88 7.28 54.35
C GLU A 38 -4.68 8.39 55.04
N ARG A 39 -4.82 8.35 56.38
CA ARG A 39 -5.60 9.34 57.15
C ARG A 39 -4.97 10.74 57.16
N LEU A 40 -3.64 10.84 57.12
CA LEU A 40 -2.92 12.10 57.03
C LEU A 40 -2.84 12.66 55.60
N GLY A 41 -3.29 11.91 54.60
CA GLY A 41 -3.28 12.34 53.19
C GLY A 41 -1.87 12.53 52.63
N LEU A 42 -0.86 11.87 53.21
CA LEU A 42 0.51 11.92 52.71
C LEU A 42 0.61 11.00 51.49
N GLU A 43 0.61 11.59 50.30
CA GLU A 43 0.85 10.85 49.06
C GLU A 43 2.25 10.20 49.11
N THR A 44 2.27 8.88 49.22
CA THR A 44 3.54 8.14 49.12
C THR A 44 4.10 8.31 47.70
N LYS A 45 5.44 8.30 47.57
CA LYS A 45 6.09 8.39 46.25
C LYS A 45 5.59 7.33 45.26
N GLN A 46 5.16 6.17 45.77
CA GLN A 46 4.60 5.08 44.97
C GLN A 46 3.22 5.43 44.39
N MET A 47 2.35 6.07 45.17
CA MET A 47 1.03 6.52 44.68
C MET A 47 1.17 7.59 43.58
N ARG A 48 2.10 8.53 43.73
CA ARG A 48 2.39 9.53 42.67
C ARG A 48 2.87 8.86 41.39
N LYS A 49 3.82 7.94 41.48
CA LYS A 49 4.34 7.20 40.32
C LYS A 49 3.26 6.37 39.63
N GLN A 50 2.34 5.76 40.38
CA GLN A 50 1.20 5.04 39.80
C GLN A 50 0.24 5.98 39.07
N ARG A 51 -0.05 7.17 39.64
CA ARG A 51 -0.93 8.16 39.01
C ARG A 51 -0.33 8.73 37.73
N GLU A 52 0.95 9.12 37.76
CA GLU A 52 1.69 9.56 36.57
C GLU A 52 1.69 8.47 35.49
N GLY A 53 1.90 7.21 35.89
CA GLY A 53 1.80 6.07 34.98
C GLY A 53 0.41 5.93 34.35
N HIS A 54 -0.66 6.09 35.14
CA HIS A 54 -2.02 6.02 34.63
C HIS A 54 -2.37 7.19 33.69
N GLU A 55 -1.90 8.41 34.01
CA GLU A 55 -2.08 9.60 33.18
C GLU A 55 -1.34 9.47 31.84
N LEU A 56 -0.09 8.99 31.87
CA LEU A 56 0.67 8.69 30.66
C LEU A 56 0.00 7.61 29.81
N LEU A 57 -0.56 6.57 30.43
CA LEU A 57 -1.31 5.53 29.72
C LEU A 57 -2.58 6.10 29.07
N LEU A 58 -3.31 6.96 29.79
CA LEU A 58 -4.51 7.60 29.27
C LEU A 58 -4.18 8.53 28.10
N GLN A 59 -3.13 9.35 28.23
CA GLN A 59 -2.62 10.21 27.15
C GLN A 59 -2.15 9.37 25.95
N THR A 60 -1.43 8.29 26.20
CA THR A 60 -0.98 7.39 25.12
C THR A 60 -2.15 6.75 24.41
N SER A 61 -3.18 6.29 25.15
CA SER A 61 -4.39 5.72 24.57
C SER A 61 -5.17 6.75 23.73
N GLN A 62 -5.27 7.99 24.20
CA GLN A 62 -5.91 9.07 23.45
C GLN A 62 -5.12 9.42 22.18
N ASN A 63 -3.81 9.54 22.27
CA ASN A 63 -2.95 9.78 21.12
C ASN A 63 -3.02 8.65 20.09
N LEU A 64 -3.08 7.38 20.55
CA LEU A 64 -3.28 6.22 19.68
C LEU A 64 -4.64 6.27 18.97
N ALA A 65 -5.72 6.63 19.68
CA ALA A 65 -7.03 6.79 19.06
C ALA A 65 -7.02 7.90 17.98
N ALA A 66 -6.41 9.05 18.27
CA ALA A 66 -6.27 10.14 17.31
C ALA A 66 -5.39 9.75 16.10
N LEU A 67 -4.31 8.99 16.33
CA LEU A 67 -3.47 8.45 15.26
C LEU A 67 -4.22 7.46 14.38
N GLN A 68 -5.02 6.57 14.98
CA GLN A 68 -5.86 5.63 14.23
C GLN A 68 -6.91 6.35 13.38
N GLU A 69 -7.58 7.37 13.92
CA GLU A 69 -8.53 8.19 13.19
C GLU A 69 -7.86 8.89 12.00
N LYS A 70 -6.68 9.48 12.22
CA LYS A 70 -5.90 10.11 11.16
C LYS A 70 -5.47 9.11 10.09
N GLN A 71 -5.00 7.91 10.49
CA GLN A 71 -4.62 6.86 9.55
C GLN A 71 -5.80 6.41 8.68
N MET A 72 -6.99 6.24 9.25
CA MET A 72 -8.18 5.91 8.47
C MET A 72 -8.53 7.02 7.48
N HIS A 73 -8.43 8.29 7.90
CA HIS A 73 -8.66 9.43 7.02
C HIS A 73 -7.65 9.49 5.87
N ASP A 74 -6.37 9.37 6.19
CA ASP A 74 -5.28 9.39 5.21
C ASP A 74 -5.40 8.22 4.23
N MET A 75 -5.80 7.04 4.70
CA MET A 75 -6.06 5.86 3.86
C MET A 75 -7.22 6.13 2.88
N TYR A 76 -8.36 6.64 3.37
CA TYR A 76 -9.49 6.97 2.51
C TYR A 76 -9.14 8.01 1.43
N GLN A 77 -8.36 9.03 1.79
CA GLN A 77 -7.86 10.02 0.83
C GLN A 77 -6.88 9.40 -0.18
N SER A 78 -6.07 8.43 0.25
CA SER A 78 -5.17 7.72 -0.64
C SER A 78 -5.93 6.86 -1.64
N ASP A 79 -6.89 6.07 -1.18
CA ASP A 79 -7.71 5.21 -2.04
C ASP A 79 -8.42 6.02 -3.12
N ARG A 80 -9.01 7.17 -2.74
CA ARG A 80 -9.65 8.08 -3.69
C ARG A 80 -8.66 8.65 -4.72
N ARG A 81 -7.46 9.04 -4.30
CA ARG A 81 -6.43 9.54 -5.24
C ARG A 81 -5.98 8.44 -6.19
N ASP A 82 -5.84 7.20 -5.71
CA ASP A 82 -5.46 6.08 -6.54
C ASP A 82 -6.53 5.77 -7.60
N GLU A 83 -7.82 5.91 -7.25
CA GLU A 83 -8.93 5.83 -8.21
C GLU A 83 -8.87 6.95 -9.26
N GLU A 84 -8.68 8.20 -8.83
CA GLU A 84 -8.54 9.36 -9.74
C GLU A 84 -7.33 9.18 -10.69
N ILE A 85 -6.17 8.79 -10.16
CA ILE A 85 -4.95 8.50 -10.93
C ILE A 85 -5.19 7.35 -11.92
N SER A 86 -5.83 6.26 -11.48
CA SER A 86 -6.13 5.12 -12.36
C SER A 86 -7.04 5.53 -13.52
N SER A 87 -8.05 6.36 -13.25
CA SER A 87 -8.95 6.90 -14.27
C SER A 87 -8.20 7.79 -15.26
N ASP A 88 -7.36 8.69 -14.78
CA ASP A 88 -6.58 9.60 -15.63
C ASP A 88 -5.58 8.84 -16.51
N ILE A 89 -4.91 7.82 -15.96
CA ILE A 89 -4.02 6.94 -16.74
C ILE A 89 -4.80 6.24 -17.85
N LYS A 90 -5.97 5.66 -17.55
CA LYS A 90 -6.81 5.02 -18.58
C LYS A 90 -7.22 5.99 -19.68
N LYS A 91 -7.54 7.24 -19.31
CA LYS A 91 -7.87 8.29 -20.28
C LYS A 91 -6.67 8.64 -21.16
N LEU A 92 -5.49 8.82 -20.57
CA LEU A 92 -4.26 9.10 -21.31
C LEU A 92 -3.89 7.94 -22.25
N THR A 93 -4.03 6.69 -21.82
CA THR A 93 -3.81 5.52 -22.67
C THR A 93 -4.73 5.52 -23.88
N ARG A 94 -6.03 5.80 -23.69
CA ARG A 94 -6.98 5.91 -24.82
C ARG A 94 -6.59 7.01 -25.79
N MET A 95 -6.29 8.21 -25.29
CA MET A 95 -5.84 9.33 -26.13
C MET A 95 -4.57 9.01 -26.92
N PHE A 96 -3.65 8.24 -26.33
CA PHE A 96 -2.44 7.80 -27.01
C PHE A 96 -2.73 6.80 -28.13
N VAL A 97 -3.59 5.82 -27.87
CA VAL A 97 -4.03 4.84 -28.89
C VAL A 97 -4.74 5.55 -30.05
N ASP A 98 -5.68 6.44 -29.74
CA ASP A 98 -6.41 7.22 -30.75
C ASP A 98 -5.44 8.04 -31.61
N LYS A 99 -4.46 8.70 -30.99
CA LYS A 99 -3.42 9.45 -31.69
C LYS A 99 -2.55 8.57 -32.59
N GLU A 100 -2.09 7.43 -32.10
CA GLU A 100 -1.28 6.49 -32.91
C GLU A 100 -2.07 5.99 -34.12
N ILE A 101 -3.36 5.69 -33.95
CA ILE A 101 -4.28 5.33 -35.03
C ILE A 101 -4.34 6.44 -36.08
N ASP A 102 -4.58 7.69 -35.65
CA ASP A 102 -4.65 8.84 -36.55
C ASP A 102 -3.33 9.09 -37.30
N ASP A 103 -2.19 9.01 -36.59
CA ASP A 103 -0.87 9.21 -37.17
C ASP A 103 -0.56 8.12 -38.23
N MET A 104 -0.88 6.86 -37.95
CA MET A 104 -0.72 5.75 -38.91
C MET A 104 -1.65 5.92 -40.12
N ARG A 105 -2.90 6.33 -39.91
CA ARG A 105 -3.86 6.58 -41.00
C ARG A 105 -3.39 7.69 -41.92
N TRP A 106 -2.90 8.79 -41.33
CA TRP A 106 -2.34 9.89 -42.09
C TRP A 106 -1.16 9.42 -42.95
N GLU A 107 -0.28 8.59 -42.39
CA GLU A 107 0.88 8.08 -43.12
C GLU A 107 0.48 7.20 -44.31
N ILE A 108 -0.46 6.26 -44.11
CA ILE A 108 -0.96 5.37 -45.17
C ILE A 108 -1.64 6.19 -46.27
N ASN A 109 -2.54 7.10 -45.89
CA ASN A 109 -3.26 7.94 -46.86
C ASN A 109 -2.32 8.87 -47.63
N HIS A 110 -1.32 9.45 -46.95
CA HIS A 110 -0.31 10.28 -47.59
C HIS A 110 0.54 9.50 -48.58
N PHE A 111 0.90 8.25 -48.23
CA PHE A 111 1.64 7.38 -49.15
C PHE A 111 0.76 6.97 -50.34
N ALA A 112 -0.50 6.62 -50.11
CA ALA A 112 -1.47 6.33 -51.18
C ALA A 112 -1.65 7.51 -52.14
N ALA A 113 -1.70 8.74 -51.63
CA ALA A 113 -1.75 9.95 -52.45
C ALA A 113 -0.50 10.08 -53.33
N LYS A 114 0.70 9.90 -52.76
CA LYS A 114 1.97 9.92 -53.54
C LYS A 114 1.98 8.87 -54.63
N VAL A 115 1.52 7.65 -54.32
CA VAL A 115 1.43 6.53 -55.26
C VAL A 115 0.42 6.86 -56.38
N SER A 116 -0.74 7.41 -56.04
CA SER A 116 -1.77 7.84 -57.00
C SER A 116 -1.27 8.92 -57.96
N GLU A 117 -0.46 9.85 -57.46
CA GLU A 117 0.16 10.93 -58.24
C GLU A 117 1.29 10.43 -59.16
N GLY A 118 1.65 9.13 -59.09
CA GLY A 118 2.73 8.56 -59.88
C GLY A 118 4.13 9.00 -59.44
N LYS A 119 4.28 9.49 -58.20
CA LYS A 119 5.60 9.87 -57.68
C LYS A 119 6.50 8.65 -57.54
N PRO A 120 7.82 8.77 -57.84
CA PRO A 120 8.74 7.65 -57.74
C PRO A 120 8.85 7.19 -56.27
N CYS A 121 8.48 5.93 -56.03
CA CYS A 121 8.53 5.28 -54.71
C CYS A 121 9.39 4.02 -54.80
N ASN A 122 10.33 3.87 -53.87
CA ASN A 122 11.21 2.69 -53.82
C ASN A 122 10.53 1.52 -53.09
N LYS A 123 11.07 0.31 -53.26
CA LYS A 123 10.55 -0.92 -52.65
C LYS A 123 10.42 -0.84 -51.13
N ASP A 124 11.35 -0.15 -50.47
CA ASP A 124 11.37 -0.06 -49.01
C ASP A 124 10.26 0.86 -48.48
N SER A 125 9.90 1.90 -49.22
CA SER A 125 8.78 2.79 -48.87
C SER A 125 7.44 2.05 -48.91
N PHE A 126 7.25 1.17 -49.91
CA PHE A 126 6.07 0.30 -49.96
C PHE A 126 6.03 -0.68 -48.79
N LYS A 127 7.15 -1.37 -48.52
CA LYS A 127 7.24 -2.29 -47.38
C LYS A 127 6.97 -1.58 -46.05
N HIS A 128 7.51 -0.38 -45.88
CA HIS A 128 7.28 0.42 -44.69
C HIS A 128 5.79 0.69 -44.49
N CYS A 129 5.11 1.19 -45.52
CA CYS A 129 3.68 1.46 -45.45
C CYS A 129 2.84 0.20 -45.19
N ILE A 130 3.20 -0.95 -45.80
CA ILE A 130 2.58 -2.25 -45.52
C ILE A 130 2.74 -2.63 -44.04
N HIS A 131 3.93 -2.48 -43.47
CA HIS A 131 4.15 -2.77 -42.05
C HIS A 131 3.41 -1.80 -41.11
N ILE A 132 3.27 -0.53 -41.49
CA ILE A 132 2.45 0.43 -40.74
C ILE A 132 0.98 -0.03 -40.75
N TYR A 133 0.48 -0.48 -41.90
CA TYR A 133 -0.87 -1.04 -42.00
C TYR A 133 -1.06 -2.30 -41.13
N GLU A 134 -0.11 -3.24 -41.15
CA GLU A 134 -0.15 -4.43 -40.28
C GLU A 134 -0.19 -4.05 -38.79
N LYS A 135 0.62 -3.05 -38.38
CA LYS A 135 0.60 -2.54 -37.00
C LYS A 135 -0.73 -1.88 -36.66
N TYR A 136 -1.29 -1.11 -37.59
CA TYR A 136 -2.58 -0.44 -37.46
C TYR A 136 -3.70 -1.45 -37.24
N GLU A 137 -3.81 -2.48 -38.10
CA GLU A 137 -4.82 -3.55 -37.96
C GLU A 137 -4.72 -4.25 -36.61
N LYS A 138 -3.49 -4.56 -36.17
CA LYS A 138 -3.25 -5.17 -34.86
C LYS A 138 -3.72 -4.28 -33.70
N ILE A 139 -3.44 -2.98 -33.76
CA ILE A 139 -3.89 -2.02 -32.72
C ILE A 139 -5.42 -1.94 -32.70
N LEU A 140 -6.07 -1.96 -33.87
CA LEU A 140 -7.53 -1.98 -33.94
C LEU A 140 -8.11 -3.26 -33.32
N GLU A 141 -7.58 -4.43 -33.68
CA GLU A 141 -8.02 -5.72 -33.14
C GLU A 141 -7.86 -5.78 -31.61
N GLU A 142 -6.69 -5.39 -31.10
CA GLU A 142 -6.40 -5.37 -29.65
C GLU A 142 -7.32 -4.42 -28.86
N ASN A 143 -7.86 -3.39 -29.52
CA ASN A 143 -8.76 -2.41 -28.91
C ASN A 143 -10.24 -2.59 -29.29
N GLY A 144 -10.58 -3.63 -30.06
CA GLY A 144 -11.95 -3.90 -30.51
C GLY A 144 -12.53 -2.81 -31.41
N LEU A 145 -11.68 -2.18 -32.23
CA LEU A 145 -12.04 -1.13 -33.17
C LEU A 145 -12.12 -1.71 -34.60
N GLU A 146 -12.98 -1.14 -35.43
CA GLU A 146 -13.10 -1.53 -36.84
C GLU A 146 -12.25 -0.60 -37.73
N ASN A 147 -11.67 -1.15 -38.80
CA ASN A 147 -10.99 -0.34 -39.81
C ASN A 147 -12.02 0.33 -40.71
N GLY A 148 -12.08 1.67 -40.68
CA GLY A 148 -13.04 2.45 -41.46
C GLY A 148 -12.45 3.40 -42.51
N GLU A 149 -11.13 3.58 -42.57
CA GLU A 149 -10.56 4.75 -43.29
C GLU A 149 -9.43 4.44 -44.27
N VAL A 150 -8.68 3.34 -44.12
CA VAL A 150 -7.44 3.12 -44.88
C VAL A 150 -7.43 1.86 -45.75
N GLU A 151 -8.51 1.09 -45.76
CA GLU A 151 -8.61 -0.16 -46.54
C GLU A 151 -8.42 0.10 -48.03
N ILE A 152 -9.16 1.05 -48.61
CA ILE A 152 -9.04 1.43 -50.03
C ILE A 152 -7.63 1.96 -50.37
N SER A 153 -7.07 2.78 -49.49
CA SER A 153 -5.70 3.29 -49.64
C SER A 153 -4.69 2.15 -49.71
N MET A 154 -4.86 1.14 -48.84
CA MET A 154 -3.98 -0.02 -48.79
C MET A 154 -4.16 -0.94 -49.99
N GLU A 155 -5.39 -1.13 -50.49
CA GLU A 155 -5.66 -1.87 -51.73
C GLU A 155 -4.90 -1.25 -52.91
N LEU A 156 -5.02 0.06 -53.09
CA LEU A 156 -4.30 0.80 -54.13
C LEU A 156 -2.78 0.62 -54.01
N ILE A 157 -2.24 0.81 -52.80
CA ILE A 157 -0.79 0.67 -52.54
C ILE A 157 -0.32 -0.75 -52.92
N ASN A 158 -1.09 -1.78 -52.53
CA ASN A 158 -0.77 -3.17 -52.81
C ASN A 158 -0.80 -3.49 -54.31
N ASP A 159 -1.75 -2.94 -55.05
CA ASP A 159 -1.85 -3.17 -56.49
C ASP A 159 -0.68 -2.56 -57.25
N VAL A 160 -0.32 -1.31 -56.93
CA VAL A 160 0.86 -0.67 -57.53
C VAL A 160 2.15 -1.39 -57.12
N TYR A 161 2.26 -1.83 -55.87
CA TYR A 161 3.41 -2.60 -55.40
C TYR A 161 3.58 -3.91 -56.20
N LYS A 162 2.50 -4.66 -56.42
CA LYS A 162 2.50 -5.90 -57.23
C LYS A 162 2.88 -5.62 -58.68
N GLN A 163 2.42 -4.50 -59.25
CA GLN A 163 2.80 -4.10 -60.61
C GLN A 163 4.30 -3.80 -60.70
N LYS A 164 4.83 -2.99 -59.78
CA LYS A 164 6.26 -2.66 -59.69
C LYS A 164 7.16 -3.88 -59.45
N LEU A 165 6.68 -4.90 -58.74
CA LEU A 165 7.41 -6.16 -58.60
C LEU A 165 7.54 -6.94 -59.92
N LYS A 166 6.57 -6.80 -60.84
CA LYS A 166 6.61 -7.44 -62.17
C LYS A 166 7.41 -6.63 -63.18
N GLU A 167 7.27 -5.31 -63.16
CA GLU A 167 7.86 -4.39 -64.13
C GLU A 167 9.26 -3.88 -63.75
N GLY A 168 9.64 -4.05 -62.48
CA GLY A 168 10.83 -3.44 -61.89
C GLY A 168 10.51 -2.13 -61.14
N PHE A 169 11.28 -1.86 -60.08
CA PHE A 169 11.17 -0.62 -59.30
C PHE A 169 11.87 0.54 -60.00
#